data_AF-A0A7X9U4N8-F1
#
_entry.id   AF-A0A7X9U4N8-F1
#
_cell.length_a   1.000
_cell.length_b   1.000
_cell.length_c   1.000
_cell.angle_alpha   90.00
_cell.angle_beta   90.00
_cell.angle_gamma   90.00
#
_symmetry.space_group_name_H-M   'P 1'
#
loop_
_entity.id
_entity.type
_entity.pdbx_description
1 polymer ?
#
loop_
_entity_poly.entity_id
_entity_poly.type
_entity_poly.pdbx_seq_one_letter_code
_entity_poly.pdbx_strand_id
1 'polypeptide(L)'
;MIAHKKLDILYLDGIAGLLAGLTLFSFQSWFYEIYSLPLYALQFITVANILYGVCALLLAFKRTRSLLAIKVLAIANCFWVITCIFFIFEYVNSASWIGISLLIFESIFVGYLAYFEWVNSASLVYGPAYKQRVKNTYF
;
A
#
# COMPACT_ATOMS: atom_id res chain seq x y z
N MET A 1 -27.85 -14.44 2.37
CA MET A 1 -26.97 -14.47 1.19
C MET A 1 -25.82 -13.49 1.45
N ILE A 2 -24.67 -13.96 1.91
CA ILE A 2 -23.51 -13.10 2.21
C ILE A 2 -22.91 -12.73 0.86
N ALA A 3 -23.25 -11.55 0.34
CA ALA A 3 -22.63 -11.03 -0.85
C ALA A 3 -21.15 -10.81 -0.56
N HIS A 4 -20.29 -11.69 -1.09
CA HIS A 4 -18.84 -11.47 -1.11
C HIS A 4 -18.59 -10.15 -1.86
N LYS A 5 -18.45 -9.08 -1.09
CA LYS A 5 -18.02 -7.76 -1.57
C LYS A 5 -16.63 -7.99 -2.17
N LYS A 6 -16.49 -7.96 -3.51
CA LYS A 6 -15.17 -7.98 -4.14
C LYS A 6 -14.38 -6.83 -3.56
N LEU A 7 -13.42 -7.13 -2.69
CA LEU A 7 -12.48 -6.16 -2.17
C LEU A 7 -11.73 -5.58 -3.37
N ASP A 8 -11.76 -4.26 -3.45
CA ASP A 8 -11.07 -3.54 -4.49
C ASP A 8 -9.58 -3.50 -4.17
N ILE A 9 -8.73 -3.44 -5.19
CA ILE A 9 -7.29 -3.38 -4.99
C ILE A 9 -6.87 -2.13 -4.21
N LEU A 10 -7.58 -0.99 -4.41
CA LEU A 10 -7.37 0.22 -3.62
C LEU A 10 -7.70 0.04 -2.12
N TYR A 11 -8.68 -0.81 -1.80
CA TYR A 11 -8.98 -1.13 -0.39
C TYR A 11 -7.89 -1.99 0.20
N LEU A 12 -7.44 -3.01 -0.55
CA LEU A 12 -6.35 -3.87 -0.11
C LEU A 12 -5.08 -3.06 0.13
N ASP A 13 -4.72 -2.20 -0.81
CA ASP A 13 -3.55 -1.34 -0.74
C ASP A 13 -3.63 -0.38 0.46
N GLY A 14 -4.75 0.35 0.57
CA GLY A 14 -4.92 1.29 1.67
C GLY A 14 -4.95 0.64 3.07
N ILE A 15 -5.59 -0.53 3.21
CA ILE A 15 -5.57 -1.29 4.47
C ILE A 15 -4.17 -1.81 4.77
N ALA A 16 -3.47 -2.36 3.77
CA ALA A 16 -2.13 -2.89 3.94
C ALA A 16 -1.14 -1.80 4.39
N GLY A 17 -1.12 -0.66 3.70
CA GLY A 17 -0.27 0.47 4.07
C GLY A 17 -0.60 1.02 5.45
N LEU A 18 -1.89 1.20 5.77
CA LEU A 18 -2.29 1.70 7.08
C LEU A 18 -1.91 0.74 8.21
N LEU A 19 -2.16 -0.57 8.03
CA LEU A 19 -1.81 -1.57 9.03
C LEU A 19 -0.29 -1.70 9.19
N ALA A 20 0.47 -1.69 8.10
CA ALA A 20 1.94 -1.71 8.15
C ALA A 20 2.47 -0.51 8.96
N GLY A 21 1.97 0.69 8.65
CA GLY A 21 2.34 1.91 9.35
C GLY A 21 1.95 1.91 10.83
N LEU A 22 0.72 1.55 11.17
CA LEU A 22 0.26 1.49 12.57
C LEU A 22 0.99 0.40 13.37
N THR A 23 1.31 -0.73 12.75
CA THR A 23 2.08 -1.79 13.40
C THR A 23 3.50 -1.32 13.69
N LEU A 24 4.18 -0.75 12.70
CA LEU A 24 5.52 -0.17 12.90
C LEU A 24 5.51 0.93 13.97
N PHE A 25 4.52 1.81 13.96
CA PHE A 25 4.35 2.86 14.97
C PHE A 25 4.21 2.28 16.39
N SER A 26 3.39 1.24 16.56
CA SER A 26 3.07 0.67 17.87
C SER A 26 4.22 -0.15 18.46
N PHE A 27 5.08 -0.72 17.61
CA PHE A 27 6.14 -1.66 18.02
C PHE A 27 7.54 -1.20 17.58
N GLN A 28 7.81 0.12 17.53
CA GLN A 28 9.07 0.66 17.00
C GLN A 28 10.33 0.07 17.65
N SER A 29 10.35 -0.08 18.98
CA SER A 29 11.51 -0.65 19.69
C SER A 29 11.75 -2.12 19.31
N TRP A 30 10.67 -2.90 19.21
CA TRP A 30 10.73 -4.31 18.83
C TRP A 30 11.24 -4.48 17.39
N PHE A 31 10.77 -3.64 16.46
CA PHE A 31 11.26 -3.66 15.08
C PHE A 31 12.68 -3.14 14.94
N TYR A 32 13.09 -2.16 15.75
CA TYR A 32 14.48 -1.71 15.81
C TYR A 32 15.42 -2.87 16.18
N GLU A 33 15.08 -3.65 17.20
CA GLU A 33 15.86 -4.80 17.63
C GLU A 33 15.89 -5.93 16.58
N ILE A 34 14.76 -6.22 15.95
CA ILE A 34 14.66 -7.34 15.00
C ILE A 34 15.26 -6.99 13.63
N TYR A 35 15.02 -5.79 13.12
CA TYR A 35 15.45 -5.38 11.77
C TYR A 35 16.83 -4.74 11.75
N SER A 36 17.34 -4.31 12.91
CA SER A 36 18.59 -3.54 13.02
C SER A 36 18.63 -2.33 12.08
N LEU A 37 17.45 -1.79 11.77
CA LEU A 37 17.30 -0.58 10.96
C LEU A 37 17.36 0.63 11.89
N PRO A 38 17.98 1.73 11.48
CA PRO A 38 18.05 2.91 12.32
C PRO A 38 16.65 3.50 12.55
N LEU A 39 16.46 4.08 13.73
CA LEU A 39 15.14 4.57 14.19
C LEU A 39 14.54 5.60 13.22
N TYR A 40 15.36 6.46 12.63
CA TYR A 40 14.90 7.47 11.66
C TYR A 40 14.34 6.83 10.38
N ALA A 41 14.90 5.70 9.92
CA ALA A 41 14.38 4.98 8.77
C ALA A 41 13.04 4.32 9.10
N LEU A 42 12.92 3.70 10.27
CA LEU A 42 11.66 3.12 10.74
C LEU A 42 10.56 4.18 10.91
N GLN A 43 10.89 5.35 11.45
CA GLN A 43 9.97 6.47 11.56
C GLN A 43 9.52 7.00 10.19
N PHE A 44 10.45 7.12 9.24
CA PHE A 44 10.13 7.50 7.87
C PHE A 44 9.18 6.49 7.21
N ILE A 45 9.47 5.18 7.30
CA ILE A 45 8.62 4.10 6.79
C ILE A 45 7.23 4.16 7.43
N THR A 46 7.18 4.34 8.75
CA THR A 46 5.93 4.46 9.52
C THR A 46 5.05 5.59 8.98
N VAL A 47 5.61 6.80 8.87
CA VAL A 47 4.88 7.99 8.43
C VAL A 47 4.43 7.83 6.98
N ALA A 48 5.31 7.36 6.09
CA ALA A 48 4.99 7.13 4.69
C ALA A 48 3.82 6.14 4.52
N ASN A 49 3.87 4.99 5.20
CA ASN A 49 2.84 3.97 5.13
C ASN A 49 1.49 4.43 5.70
N ILE A 50 1.48 5.18 6.81
CA ILE A 50 0.24 5.75 7.37
C ILE A 50 -0.36 6.78 6.40
N LEU A 51 0.43 7.75 5.93
CA LEU A 51 -0.05 8.80 5.03
C LEU A 51 -0.58 8.22 3.72
N TYR A 52 0.16 7.28 3.14
CA TYR A 52 -0.23 6.57 1.93
C TYR A 52 -1.52 5.78 2.14
N GLY A 53 -1.57 4.94 3.19
CA GLY A 53 -2.72 4.11 3.52
C GLY A 53 -3.99 4.92 3.74
N VAL A 54 -3.90 6.05 4.44
CA VAL A 54 -5.03 6.99 4.62
C VAL A 54 -5.47 7.56 3.27
N CYS A 55 -4.55 8.05 2.43
CA CYS A 55 -4.88 8.59 1.11
C CYS A 55 -5.58 7.54 0.21
N ALA A 56 -5.04 6.33 0.16
CA ALA A 56 -5.58 5.22 -0.62
C ALA A 56 -6.98 4.82 -0.13
N LEU A 57 -7.18 4.70 1.19
CA LEU A 57 -8.50 4.41 1.78
C LEU A 57 -9.53 5.51 1.50
N LEU A 58 -9.16 6.78 1.71
CA LEU A 58 -10.04 7.91 1.42
C LEU A 58 -10.49 7.91 -0.05
N LEU A 59 -9.60 7.56 -0.98
CA LEU A 59 -9.97 7.39 -2.39
C LEU A 59 -10.83 6.14 -2.61
N ALA A 60 -10.53 5.03 -1.95
CA ALA A 60 -11.26 3.77 -2.05
C ALA A 60 -12.74 3.91 -1.65
N PHE A 61 -13.02 4.71 -0.61
CA PHE A 61 -14.36 5.01 -0.11
C PHE A 61 -15.19 5.93 -1.02
N LYS A 62 -14.58 6.64 -1.99
CA LYS A 62 -15.34 7.46 -2.94
C LYS A 62 -16.11 6.58 -3.91
N ARG A 63 -17.36 6.99 -4.21
CA ARG A 63 -18.24 6.31 -5.16
C ARG A 63 -17.72 6.40 -6.59
N THR A 64 -17.27 7.59 -6.98
CA THR A 64 -16.55 7.88 -8.23
C THR A 64 -15.16 8.37 -7.87
N ARG A 65 -14.15 7.74 -8.45
CA ARG A 65 -12.74 8.00 -8.15
C ARG A 65 -12.09 8.70 -9.32
N SER A 66 -11.20 9.64 -9.04
CA SER A 66 -10.44 10.30 -10.09
C SER A 66 -9.42 9.33 -10.68
N LEU A 67 -9.41 9.20 -12.01
CA LEU A 67 -8.40 8.41 -12.73
C LEU A 67 -6.99 8.93 -12.43
N LEU A 68 -6.84 10.26 -12.34
CA LEU A 68 -5.57 10.89 -11.98
C LEU A 68 -5.11 10.46 -10.60
N ALA A 69 -6.02 10.45 -9.61
CA ALA A 69 -5.69 10.05 -8.24
C ALA A 69 -5.23 8.57 -8.16
N ILE A 70 -5.89 7.68 -8.91
CA ILE A 70 -5.47 6.26 -9.00
C ILE A 70 -4.08 6.14 -9.61
N LYS A 71 -3.79 6.88 -10.69
CA LYS A 71 -2.45 6.88 -11.31
C LYS A 71 -1.38 7.46 -10.39
N VAL A 72 -1.71 8.49 -9.61
CA VAL A 72 -0.78 9.07 -8.63
C VAL A 72 -0.46 8.06 -7.53
N LEU A 73 -1.43 7.28 -7.04
CA LEU A 73 -1.19 6.19 -6.09
C LEU A 73 -0.27 5.11 -6.69
N ALA A 74 -0.53 4.67 -7.92
CA ALA A 74 0.33 3.71 -8.60
C ALA A 74 1.77 4.22 -8.75
N ILE A 75 1.95 5.51 -9.08
CA ILE A 75 3.27 6.15 -9.16
C ILE A 75 3.94 6.21 -7.77
N ALA A 76 3.18 6.52 -6.72
CA ALA A 76 3.68 6.53 -5.36
C ALA A 76 4.13 5.13 -4.90
N ASN A 77 3.40 4.06 -5.25
CA ASN A 77 3.83 2.69 -5.04
C ASN A 77 5.13 2.38 -5.81
N CYS A 78 5.25 2.80 -7.09
CA CYS A 78 6.52 2.67 -7.83
C CYS A 78 7.68 3.42 -7.16
N PHE A 79 7.43 4.62 -6.64
CA PHE A 79 8.44 5.39 -5.90
C PHE A 79 8.83 4.68 -4.60
N TRP A 80 7.88 4.03 -3.94
CA TRP A 80 8.15 3.21 -2.76
C TRP A 80 9.04 2.01 -3.07
N VAL A 81 8.83 1.32 -4.19
CA VAL A 81 9.73 0.24 -4.66
C VAL A 81 11.18 0.74 -4.77
N ILE A 82 11.38 1.90 -5.39
CA ILE A 82 12.71 2.52 -5.53
C ILE A 82 13.30 2.83 -4.15
N THR A 83 12.48 3.33 -3.23
CA THR A 83 12.89 3.65 -1.85
C THR A 83 13.30 2.38 -1.08
N CYS A 84 12.54 1.29 -1.21
CA CYS A 84 12.91 -0.01 -0.63
C CYS A 84 14.25 -0.50 -1.18
N ILE A 85 14.47 -0.42 -2.49
CA ILE A 85 15.74 -0.80 -3.12
C ILE A 85 16.89 0.05 -2.57
N PHE A 86 16.69 1.37 -2.46
CA PHE A 86 17.68 2.27 -1.88
C PHE A 86 18.01 1.89 -0.43
N PHE A 87 17.02 1.63 0.41
CA PHE A 87 17.23 1.17 1.79
C PHE A 87 17.93 -0.18 1.87
N ILE A 88 17.64 -1.11 0.97
CA ILE A 88 18.36 -2.38 0.89
C ILE A 88 19.84 -2.11 0.66
N PHE A 89 20.21 -1.29 -0.33
CA PHE A 89 21.62 -0.99 -0.61
C PHE A 89 22.31 -0.23 0.53
N GLU A 90 21.63 0.76 1.11
CA GLU A 90 22.17 1.57 2.21
C GLU A 90 22.42 0.72 3.47
N TYR A 91 21.48 -0.18 3.79
CA TYR A 91 21.51 -0.93 5.04
C TYR A 91 21.91 -2.40 4.90
N VAL A 92 22.33 -2.89 3.72
CA VAL A 92 22.67 -4.31 3.50
C VAL A 92 23.71 -4.85 4.49
N ASN A 93 24.64 -4.01 4.93
CA ASN A 93 25.71 -4.39 5.85
C ASN A 93 25.35 -4.20 7.34
N SER A 94 24.29 -3.45 7.64
CA SER A 94 23.93 -3.05 9.02
C SER A 94 22.60 -3.63 9.49
N ALA A 95 21.64 -3.78 8.59
CA ALA A 95 20.34 -4.38 8.86
C ALA A 95 20.46 -5.91 9.00
N SER A 96 19.54 -6.49 9.76
CA SER A 96 19.43 -7.93 9.85
C SER A 96 18.90 -8.52 8.54
N TRP A 97 19.17 -9.81 8.30
CA TRP A 97 18.59 -10.54 7.17
C TRP A 97 17.05 -10.49 7.16
N ILE A 98 16.42 -10.39 8.33
CA ILE A 98 14.96 -10.27 8.46
C ILE A 98 14.51 -8.90 7.96
N GLY A 99 15.19 -7.82 8.34
CA GLY A 99 14.90 -6.46 7.88
C GLY A 99 15.06 -6.29 6.37
N ILE A 100 16.15 -6.84 5.80
CA ILE A 100 16.34 -6.86 4.34
C ILE A 100 15.26 -7.69 3.65
N SER A 101 14.92 -8.87 4.17
CA SER A 101 13.84 -9.70 3.60
C SER A 101 12.50 -8.97 3.59
N LEU A 102 12.18 -8.25 4.67
CA LEU A 102 10.97 -7.42 4.76
C LEU A 102 10.95 -6.37 3.63
N LEU A 103 12.02 -5.60 3.45
CA LEU A 103 12.10 -4.58 2.41
C LEU A 103 11.96 -5.18 1.00
N ILE A 104 12.52 -6.37 0.77
CA ILE A 104 12.34 -7.10 -0.51
C ILE A 104 10.87 -7.47 -0.70
N PHE A 105 10.23 -8.11 0.29
CA PHE A 105 8.82 -8.50 0.18
C PHE A 105 7.90 -7.30 0.02
N GLU A 106 8.16 -6.21 0.74
CA GLU A 106 7.42 -4.95 0.62
C GLU A 106 7.56 -4.39 -0.79
N SER A 107 8.78 -4.33 -1.35
CA SER A 107 9.01 -3.86 -2.72
C SER A 107 8.29 -4.70 -3.79
N ILE A 108 8.26 -6.03 -3.63
CA ILE A 108 7.55 -6.91 -4.56
C ILE A 108 6.03 -6.70 -4.44
N PHE A 109 5.53 -6.59 -3.20
CA PHE A 109 4.12 -6.40 -2.93
C PHE A 109 3.60 -5.07 -3.49
N VAL A 110 4.25 -3.94 -3.16
CA VAL A 110 3.83 -2.63 -3.67
C VAL A 110 4.06 -2.48 -5.17
N GLY A 111 5.10 -3.13 -5.73
CA GLY A 111 5.32 -3.17 -7.18
C GLY A 111 4.21 -3.91 -7.93
N TYR A 112 3.73 -5.03 -7.35
CA TYR A 112 2.58 -5.75 -7.89
C TYR A 112 1.32 -4.89 -7.84
N LEU A 113 1.06 -4.20 -6.72
CA LEU A 113 -0.07 -3.29 -6.59
C LEU A 113 0.00 -2.15 -7.63
N ALA A 114 1.15 -1.48 -7.77
CA ALA A 114 1.35 -0.43 -8.76
C ALA A 114 1.02 -0.89 -10.18
N TYR A 115 1.49 -2.07 -10.57
CA TYR A 115 1.22 -2.65 -11.88
C TYR A 115 -0.29 -2.87 -12.10
N PHE A 116 -0.97 -3.50 -11.13
CA PHE A 116 -2.40 -3.79 -11.25
C PHE A 116 -3.25 -2.52 -11.21
N GLU A 117 -2.90 -1.53 -10.40
CA GLU A 117 -3.58 -0.24 -10.36
C GLU A 117 -3.43 0.51 -11.67
N TRP A 118 -2.24 0.49 -12.27
CA TRP A 118 -1.98 1.14 -13.55
C TRP A 118 -2.80 0.50 -14.68
N VAL A 119 -2.68 -0.82 -14.84
CA VAL A 119 -3.36 -1.59 -15.89
C VAL A 119 -4.88 -1.51 -15.76
N ASN A 120 -5.40 -1.60 -14.53
CA ASN A 120 -6.85 -1.60 -14.29
C ASN A 120 -7.42 -0.22 -13.96
N SER A 121 -6.63 0.85 -14.05
CA SER A 121 -6.97 2.22 -13.61
C SER A 121 -8.34 2.69 -14.11
N ALA A 122 -8.66 2.45 -15.39
CA ALA A 122 -9.96 2.81 -15.97
C ALA A 122 -11.13 2.07 -15.31
N SER A 123 -10.96 0.80 -14.96
CA SER A 123 -11.98 0.01 -14.28
C SER A 123 -12.16 0.42 -12.80
N LEU A 124 -11.12 0.98 -12.19
CA LEU A 124 -11.08 1.37 -10.78
C LEU A 124 -11.75 2.72 -10.49
N VAL A 125 -12.10 3.48 -11.54
CA VAL A 125 -12.87 4.74 -11.43
C VAL A 125 -14.20 4.54 -10.70
N TYR A 126 -14.83 3.38 -10.90
CA TYR A 126 -16.10 3.06 -10.25
C TYR A 126 -15.89 2.11 -9.07
N GLY A 127 -16.28 2.56 -7.88
CA GLY A 127 -16.21 1.74 -6.69
C GLY A 127 -17.07 0.47 -6.78
N PRO A 128 -16.74 -0.59 -6.03
CA PRO A 128 -17.42 -1.88 -6.10
C PRO A 128 -18.93 -1.76 -5.78
N ALA A 129 -19.30 -0.89 -4.84
CA ALA A 129 -20.69 -0.62 -4.49
C ALA A 129 -21.48 0.04 -5.63
N TYR A 130 -20.84 0.84 -6.48
CA TYR A 130 -21.47 1.44 -7.65
C TYR A 130 -21.68 0.40 -8.75
N LYS A 131 -20.63 -0.38 -9.07
CA LYS A 131 -20.71 -1.46 -10.07
C LYS A 131 -21.82 -2.46 -9.75
N GLN A 132 -21.96 -2.84 -8.48
CA GLN A 132 -23.01 -3.77 -8.04
C GLN A 132 -24.41 -3.16 -8.16
N ARG A 133 -24.57 -1.87 -7.84
CA ARG A 133 -25.87 -1.19 -7.97
C ARG A 133 -26.31 -1.10 -9.43
N VAL A 134 -25.41 -0.70 -10.33
CA VAL A 134 -25.66 -0.67 -11.78
C VAL A 134 -26.07 -2.05 -12.28
N LYS A 135 -25.32 -3.10 -11.91
CA LYS A 135 -25.62 -4.48 -12.32
C LYS A 135 -27.02 -4.94 -11.86
N ASN A 136 -27.48 -4.53 -10.69
CA ASN A 136 -28.80 -4.90 -10.17
C ASN A 136 -29.96 -4.09 -10.75
N THR A 137 -29.71 -2.97 -11.45
CA THR A 137 -30.78 -2.16 -12.08
C THR A 137 -31.13 -2.58 -13.51
N TYR A 138 -30.30 -3.42 -14.14
CA TYR A 138 -30.49 -3.86 -15.54
C TYR A 138 -30.85 -5.35 -15.65
N PHE A 139 -31.27 -5.97 -14.55
CA PHE A 139 -31.81 -7.33 -14.49
C PHE A 139 -33.10 -7.35 -13.67
#